data_AF-A0AA38CEV3-F1
#
_entry.id   AF-A0AA38CEV3-F1
#
_cell.length_a   1.000
_cell.length_b   1.000
_cell.length_c   1.000
_cell.angle_alpha   90.00
_cell.angle_beta   90.00
_cell.angle_gamma   90.00
#
_symmetry.space_group_name_H-M   'P 1'
#
loop_
_entity.id
_entity.type
_entity.pdbx_description
1 polymer ?
#
loop_
_entity_poly.entity_id
_entity_poly.type
_entity_poly.pdbx_seq_one_letter_code
_entity_poly.pdbx_strand_id
1 'polypeptide(L)'
;AWRCVDADGMVVAFESRKLKDHELNYPTHDLELAAVVHALVRWRHFLLGRRFTLWTDHLSLRHLFAQPNLNAFQWRWMELLCEYNMELEHVKGKENVVTDALSRWRHVAMATS
;
A
#
# COMPACT_ATOMS: atom_id res chain seq x y z
N ALA A 1 -2.81 -4.73 3.77
CA ALA A 1 -3.10 -4.84 2.30
C ALA A 1 -3.78 -3.55 1.86
N TRP A 2 -3.99 -3.26 0.57
CA TRP A 2 -4.48 -1.92 0.18
C TRP A 2 -5.68 -1.94 -0.78
N ARG A 3 -6.46 -0.86 -0.73
CA ARG A 3 -7.54 -0.53 -1.67
C ARG A 3 -7.33 0.87 -2.22
N CYS A 4 -7.50 1.04 -3.52
CA CYS A 4 -7.49 2.33 -4.20
C CYS A 4 -8.90 2.70 -4.65
N VAL A 5 -9.28 3.94 -4.40
CA VAL A 5 -10.57 4.53 -4.76
C VAL A 5 -10.32 5.77 -5.62
N ASP A 6 -11.07 5.97 -6.69
CA ASP A 6 -10.96 7.18 -7.51
C ASP A 6 -11.66 8.38 -6.85
N ALA A 7 -11.61 9.53 -7.53
CA ALA A 7 -12.26 10.75 -7.07
C ALA A 7 -13.80 10.65 -6.96
N ASP A 8 -14.43 9.71 -7.67
CA ASP A 8 -15.87 9.47 -7.66
C ASP A 8 -16.30 8.49 -6.55
N GLY A 9 -15.35 7.98 -5.76
CA GLY A 9 -15.61 7.02 -4.69
C GLY A 9 -15.70 5.57 -5.17
N MET A 10 -15.36 5.30 -6.44
CA MET A 10 -15.41 3.96 -7.03
C MET A 10 -14.08 3.23 -6.80
N VAL A 11 -14.18 1.93 -6.51
CA VAL A 11 -12.98 1.12 -6.26
C VAL A 11 -12.27 0.82 -7.57
N VAL A 12 -11.01 1.27 -7.67
CA VAL A 12 -10.16 1.11 -8.85
C VAL A 12 -9.36 -0.20 -8.78
N ALA A 13 -8.81 -0.52 -7.61
CA ALA A 13 -7.96 -1.68 -7.43
C ALA A 13 -7.88 -2.14 -5.97
N PHE A 14 -7.66 -3.45 -5.80
CA PHE A 14 -7.24 -4.08 -4.56
C PHE A 14 -5.95 -4.84 -4.78
N GLU A 15 -5.10 -4.91 -3.76
CA GLU A 15 -3.86 -5.68 -3.86
C GLU A 15 -3.29 -6.00 -2.49
N SER A 16 -2.58 -7.11 -2.48
CA SER A 16 -1.89 -7.64 -1.32
C SER A 16 -0.67 -8.40 -1.83
N ARG A 17 0.51 -8.17 -1.23
CA ARG A 17 1.73 -8.91 -1.53
C ARG A 17 2.26 -9.60 -0.27
N LYS A 18 2.89 -10.76 -0.44
CA LYS A 18 3.76 -11.33 0.59
C LYS A 18 5.08 -10.55 0.62
N LEU A 19 5.66 -10.48 1.81
CA LEU A 19 7.02 -9.99 1.99
C LEU A 19 7.99 -10.97 1.34
N LYS A 20 9.02 -10.45 0.68
CA LYS A 20 10.15 -11.24 0.20
C LYS A 20 11.11 -11.50 1.36
N ASP A 21 11.93 -12.54 1.25
CA ASP A 21 12.83 -12.95 2.33
C ASP A 21 13.79 -11.83 2.78
N HIS A 22 14.26 -10.99 1.85
CA HIS A 22 15.11 -9.84 2.18
C HIS A 22 14.37 -8.68 2.84
N GLU A 23 13.05 -8.58 2.64
CA GLU A 23 12.20 -7.54 3.25
C GLU A 23 11.85 -7.92 4.71
N LEU A 24 11.97 -9.19 5.11
CA LEU A 24 11.68 -9.63 6.48
C LEU A 24 12.54 -8.94 7.55
N ASN A 25 13.72 -8.47 7.17
CA ASN A 25 14.63 -7.74 8.07
C ASN A 25 14.34 -6.23 8.12
N TYR A 26 13.40 -5.74 7.30
CA TYR A 26 13.08 -4.32 7.28
C TYR A 26 12.23 -3.94 8.49
N PRO A 27 12.43 -2.73 9.03
CA PRO A 27 11.50 -2.16 9.99
C PRO A 27 10.07 -2.14 9.44
N THR A 28 9.07 -2.26 10.32
CA THR A 28 7.65 -2.29 9.94
C THR A 28 7.25 -1.11 9.06
N HIS A 29 7.75 0.10 9.34
CA HIS A 29 7.44 1.28 8.52
C HIS A 29 7.99 1.20 7.09
N ASP A 30 9.17 0.60 6.90
CA ASP A 30 9.76 0.39 5.57
C ASP A 30 9.01 -0.70 4.80
N LEU A 31 8.53 -1.74 5.50
CA LEU A 31 7.67 -2.78 4.92
C LEU A 31 6.35 -2.20 4.40
N GLU A 32 5.75 -1.29 5.16
CA GLU A 32 4.53 -0.60 4.76
C GLU A 32 4.74 0.30 3.55
N LEU A 33 5.83 1.09 3.56
CA LEU A 33 6.20 1.91 2.42
C LEU A 33 6.46 1.04 1.18
N ALA A 34 7.13 -0.10 1.33
CA ALA A 34 7.37 -1.05 0.24
C ALA A 34 6.07 -1.62 -0.34
N ALA A 35 5.06 -1.82 0.49
CA ALA A 35 3.75 -2.28 0.03
C ALA A 35 3.03 -1.19 -0.80
N VAL A 36 3.11 0.07 -0.38
CA VAL A 36 2.54 1.20 -1.12
C VAL A 36 3.28 1.46 -2.42
N VAL A 37 4.62 1.48 -2.40
CA VAL A 37 5.42 1.64 -3.62
C VAL A 37 5.10 0.53 -4.62
N HIS A 38 4.99 -0.72 -4.16
CA HIS A 38 4.60 -1.84 -5.01
C HIS A 38 3.21 -1.64 -5.63
N ALA A 39 2.25 -1.14 -4.84
CA ALA A 39 0.90 -0.79 -5.31
C ALA A 39 0.95 0.13 -6.52
N LEU A 40 1.61 1.27 -6.33
CA LEU A 40 1.63 2.36 -7.28
C LEU A 40 2.35 1.96 -8.55
N VAL A 41 3.49 1.27 -8.43
CA VAL A 41 4.23 0.77 -9.60
C VAL A 41 3.39 -0.24 -10.39
N ARG A 42 2.69 -1.17 -9.72
CA ARG A 42 1.86 -2.16 -10.41
C ARG A 42 0.69 -1.52 -11.16
N TRP A 43 0.03 -0.55 -10.53
CA TRP A 43 -1.17 0.09 -11.07
C TRP A 43 -0.89 1.44 -11.73
N ARG A 44 0.39 1.74 -12.04
CA ARG A 44 0.85 3.02 -12.59
C ARG A 44 0.05 3.47 -13.81
N HIS A 45 -0.29 2.55 -14.70
CA HIS A 45 -1.05 2.83 -15.92
C HIS A 45 -2.50 3.29 -15.66
N PHE A 46 -3.07 2.95 -14.50
CA PHE A 46 -4.38 3.43 -14.07
C PHE A 46 -4.30 4.68 -13.18
N LEU A 47 -3.25 4.79 -12.36
CA LEU A 47 -3.17 5.78 -11.29
C LEU A 47 -2.44 7.07 -11.69
N LEU A 48 -1.46 6.99 -12.61
CA LEU A 48 -0.64 8.15 -12.96
C LEU A 48 -1.49 9.23 -13.64
N GLY A 49 -1.36 10.47 -13.17
CA GLY A 49 -2.09 11.62 -13.68
C GLY A 49 -3.55 11.73 -13.23
N ARG A 50 -4.04 10.79 -12.40
CA ARG A 50 -5.39 10.84 -11.81
C ARG A 50 -5.31 11.12 -10.31
N ARG A 51 -6.34 11.76 -9.77
CA ARG A 51 -6.52 11.88 -8.32
C ARG A 51 -7.18 10.61 -7.78
N PHE A 52 -6.62 10.05 -6.71
CA PHE A 52 -7.17 8.86 -6.07
C PHE A 52 -6.83 8.86 -4.58
N THR A 53 -7.58 8.05 -3.82
CA THR A 53 -7.35 7.84 -2.40
C THR A 53 -6.86 6.42 -2.18
N LEU A 54 -5.74 6.28 -1.47
CA LEU A 54 -5.16 5.00 -1.07
C LEU A 54 -5.56 4.70 0.38
N TRP A 55 -6.32 3.63 0.57
CA TRP A 55 -6.76 3.18 1.88
C TRP A 55 -5.87 2.06 2.40
N THR A 56 -5.30 2.26 3.58
CA THR A 56 -4.40 1.33 4.27
C THR A 56 -4.87 1.07 5.70
N ASP A 57 -4.67 -0.14 6.19
CA ASP A 57 -4.91 -0.54 7.58
C ASP A 57 -3.73 -0.24 8.51
N HIS A 58 -2.68 0.38 7.97
CA HIS A 58 -1.45 0.63 8.70
C HIS A 58 -1.25 2.10 9.06
N LEU A 59 -1.17 2.40 10.35
CA LEU A 59 -1.02 3.76 10.89
C LEU A 59 0.38 4.35 10.66
N SER A 60 1.42 3.54 10.50
CA SER A 60 2.82 3.99 10.44
C SER A 60 3.10 4.85 9.20
N LEU A 61 2.41 4.58 8.09
CA LEU A 61 2.46 5.39 6.87
C LEU A 61 2.08 6.86 7.10
N ARG A 62 1.21 7.18 8.07
CA ARG A 62 0.87 8.57 8.38
C ARG A 62 2.05 9.33 8.97
N HIS A 63 2.89 8.64 9.75
CA HIS A 63 4.06 9.23 10.38
C HIS A 63 5.24 9.36 9.42
N LEU A 64 5.31 8.49 8.41
CA LEU A 64 6.38 8.46 7.42
C LEU A 64 6.50 9.77 6.63
N PHE A 65 5.37 10.38 6.22
CA PHE A 65 5.37 11.68 5.54
C PHE A 65 5.73 12.87 6.46
N ALA A 66 5.65 12.68 7.77
CA ALA A 66 5.94 13.72 8.76
C ALA A 66 7.36 13.62 9.34
N GLN A 67 8.13 12.58 8.99
CA GLN A 67 9.48 12.39 9.53
C GLN A 67 10.48 13.35 8.85
N PRO A 68 11.24 14.14 9.62
CA PRO A 68 12.17 15.11 9.05
C PRO A 68 13.46 14.49 8.49
N ASN A 69 13.85 13.30 8.96
CA ASN A 69 15.09 12.63 8.57
C ASN A 69 14.79 11.28 7.90
N LEU A 70 14.69 11.30 6.58
CA LEU A 70 14.55 10.09 5.77
C LEU A 70 15.91 9.57 5.32
N ASN A 71 16.06 8.24 5.26
CA ASN A 71 17.23 7.61 4.64
C ASN A 71 17.18 7.80 3.11
N ALA A 72 18.32 7.71 2.40
CA ALA A 72 18.42 7.84 0.95
C ALA A 72 17.45 6.90 0.19
N PHE A 73 17.22 5.71 0.71
CA PHE A 73 16.23 4.77 0.19
C PHE A 73 14.80 5.30 0.29
N GLN A 74 14.41 5.79 1.47
CA GLN A 74 13.10 6.37 1.72
C GLN A 74 12.89 7.64 0.89
N TRP A 75 13.94 8.45 0.71
CA TRP A 75 13.92 9.64 -0.16
C TRP A 75 13.54 9.29 -1.59
N ARG A 76 14.19 8.29 -2.19
CA ARG A 76 13.88 7.84 -3.55
C ARG A 76 12.45 7.32 -3.69
N TRP A 77 11.95 6.67 -2.64
CA TRP A 77 10.58 6.20 -2.60
C TRP A 77 9.59 7.35 -2.43
N MET A 78 9.88 8.35 -1.59
CA MET A 78 9.07 9.56 -1.49
C MET A 78 8.98 10.34 -2.79
N GLU A 79 10.09 10.46 -3.54
CA GLU A 79 10.09 11.09 -4.86
C GLU A 79 9.11 10.40 -5.81
N LEU A 80 9.13 9.06 -5.85
CA LEU A 80 8.16 8.28 -6.60
C LEU A 80 6.72 8.53 -6.13
N LEU A 81 6.49 8.62 -4.81
CA LEU A 81 5.15 8.89 -4.27
C LEU A 81 4.64 10.28 -4.70
N CYS A 82 5.51 11.29 -4.76
CA CYS A 82 5.18 12.64 -5.18
C CYS A 82 4.77 12.73 -6.66
N GLU A 83 5.10 11.76 -7.51
CA GLU A 83 4.61 11.69 -8.89
C GLU A 83 3.09 11.41 -8.98
N TYR A 84 2.49 10.86 -7.92
CA TYR A 84 1.08 10.50 -7.87
C TYR A 84 0.27 11.55 -7.13
N ASN A 85 -0.89 11.92 -7.69
CA ASN A 85 -1.86 12.77 -7.01
C ASN A 85 -2.72 11.94 -6.05
N MET A 86 -2.09 11.42 -5.00
CA MET A 86 -2.73 10.50 -4.07
C MET A 86 -3.01 11.13 -2.70
N GLU A 87 -4.14 10.75 -2.11
CA GLU A 87 -4.44 10.98 -0.70
C GLU A 87 -4.33 9.67 0.08
N LEU A 88 -3.61 9.69 1.20
CA LEU A 88 -3.44 8.51 2.03
C LEU A 88 -4.40 8.56 3.22
N GLU A 89 -5.32 7.60 3.29
CA GLU A 89 -6.26 7.48 4.41
C GLU A 89 -6.08 6.15 5.14
N HIS A 90 -6.08 6.24 6.47
CA HIS A 90 -6.07 5.06 7.31
C HIS A 90 -7.50 4.59 7.59
N VAL A 91 -7.78 3.32 7.28
CA VAL A 91 -9.06 2.66 7.56
C VAL A 91 -8.81 1.50 8.50
N LYS A 92 -9.56 1.40 9.60
CA LYS A 92 -9.39 0.27 10.54
C LYS A 92 -9.59 -1.05 9.80
N GLY A 93 -8.73 -2.04 10.06
CA GLY A 93 -8.79 -3.35 9.36
C GLY A 93 -10.17 -4.03 9.37
N LYS A 94 -10.98 -3.83 10.42
CA LYS A 94 -12.36 -4.33 10.50
C LYS A 94 -13.33 -3.71 9.48
N GLU A 95 -13.06 -2.49 9.04
CA GLU A 95 -13.85 -1.78 8.03
C GLU A 95 -13.32 -2.05 6.61
N ASN A 96 -12.10 -2.58 6.49
CA ASN A 96 -11.46 -2.95 5.23
C ASN A 96 -11.61 -4.46 4.94
N VAL A 97 -12.82 -4.99 5.09
CA VAL A 97 -13.14 -6.43 5.08
C VAL A 97 -12.61 -7.15 3.84
N VAL A 98 -12.74 -6.54 2.66
CA VAL A 98 -12.25 -7.14 1.39
C VAL A 98 -10.72 -7.26 1.40
N THR A 99 -10.05 -6.26 1.94
CA THR A 99 -8.58 -6.18 1.98
C THR A 99 -8.00 -7.11 3.05
N ASP A 100 -8.68 -7.24 4.20
CA ASP A 100 -8.37 -8.22 5.25
C ASP A 100 -8.63 -9.66 4.76
N ALA A 101 -9.70 -9.89 4.01
CA ALA A 101 -9.95 -11.19 3.37
C ALA A 101 -8.85 -11.53 2.36
N LEU A 102 -8.42 -10.57 1.52
CA LEU A 102 -7.35 -10.77 0.53
C LEU A 102 -5.97 -11.00 1.17
N SER A 103 -5.68 -10.40 2.34
CA SER A 103 -4.46 -10.68 3.07
C SER A 103 -4.46 -12.08 3.70
N ARG A 104 -5.62 -12.56 4.18
CA ARG A 104 -5.80 -13.85 4.87
C ARG A 104 -6.03 -15.05 3.95
N TRP A 105 -6.68 -14.87 2.80
CA TRP A 105 -7.05 -15.95 1.87
C TRP A 105 -5.87 -16.74 1.31
N ARG A 106 -4.66 -16.18 1.37
CA ARG A 106 -3.43 -16.86 0.92
C ARG A 106 -2.98 -18.05 1.78
N HIS A 107 -3.72 -18.41 2.84
CA HIS A 107 -3.47 -19.63 3.62
C HIS A 107 -4.23 -20.89 3.13
N VAL A 108 -5.18 -20.79 2.19
CA VAL A 108 -6.04 -21.94 1.82
C VAL A 108 -5.74 -22.55 0.44
N ALA A 109 -4.93 -21.90 -0.40
CA ALA A 109 -4.60 -22.44 -1.72
C ALA A 109 -3.38 -23.38 -1.69
N MET A 110 -3.50 -24.55 -1.04
CA MET A 110 -2.83 -25.83 -1.39
C MET A 110 -3.50 -26.97 -0.60
N ALA A 111 -4.73 -27.30 -0.96
CA ALA A 111 -5.35 -28.59 -0.66
C ALA A 111 -6.44 -28.84 -1.71
N THR A 112 -6.02 -29.10 -2.94
CA THR A 112 -6.90 -29.73 -3.93
C THR A 112 -6.18 -30.97 -4.46
N SER A 113 -6.75 -32.10 -4.04
CA SER A 113 -6.66 -33.47 -4.56
C SER A 113 -5.36 -34.24 -4.38
#